data_AF-A0A1S8C682-F1
#
_entry.id   AF-A0A1S8C682-F1
#
_cell.length_a   1.000
_cell.length_b   1.000
_cell.length_c   1.000
_cell.angle_alpha   90.00
_cell.angle_beta   90.00
_cell.angle_gamma   90.00
#
_symmetry.space_group_name_H-M   'P 1'
#
loop_
_entity.id
_entity.type
_entity.pdbx_description
1 polymer ?
#
loop_
_entity_poly.entity_id
_entity_poly.type
_entity_poly.pdbx_seq_one_letter_code
_entity_poly.pdbx_strand_id
1 'polypeptide(L)'
;MEPNAPLLGRRYELLTLIASGGMGQVWRARDTVLGRDVAVKVLRSEYTTDATFLARFRAEAQHSAGLVHPQIATLFDYGEVLPDESPRGEHLAYLVMELVRGESLSALLRRERRLPADRALAVLRQCAAG
;
A
#
# COMPACT_ATOMS: atom_id res chain seq x y z
N MET A 1 -23.22 -15.43 1.87
CA MET A 1 -22.19 -15.30 2.91
C MET A 1 -20.88 -15.25 2.14
N GLU A 2 -20.37 -14.05 1.88
CA GLU A 2 -19.09 -13.89 1.17
C GLU A 2 -17.99 -14.62 1.95
N PRO A 3 -17.05 -15.30 1.29
CA PRO A 3 -15.95 -15.97 1.98
C PRO A 3 -15.21 -14.94 2.83
N ASN A 4 -14.96 -15.28 4.10
CA ASN A 4 -14.27 -14.42 5.07
C ASN A 4 -13.02 -13.81 4.41
N ALA A 5 -12.98 -12.49 4.32
CA ALA A 5 -11.83 -11.77 3.77
C ALA A 5 -10.56 -12.16 4.55
N PRO A 6 -9.43 -12.41 3.87
CA PRO A 6 -8.20 -12.82 4.56
C PRO A 6 -7.74 -11.74 5.53
N LEU A 7 -7.50 -12.13 6.79
CA LEU A 7 -7.07 -11.24 7.87
C LEU A 7 -5.54 -11.24 7.95
N LEU A 8 -4.92 -10.15 7.54
CA LEU A 8 -3.48 -9.98 7.53
C LEU A 8 -2.98 -9.45 8.89
N GLY A 9 -1.91 -10.07 9.42
CA GLY A 9 -1.33 -9.67 10.72
C GLY A 9 -2.34 -9.69 11.88
N ARG A 10 -3.39 -10.52 11.76
CA ARG A 10 -4.51 -10.60 12.72
C ARG A 10 -5.24 -9.27 12.97
N ARG A 11 -5.11 -8.28 12.07
CA ARG A 11 -5.66 -6.93 12.26
C ARG A 11 -6.29 -6.33 11.01
N TYR A 12 -5.72 -6.58 9.84
CA TYR A 12 -6.12 -5.92 8.60
C TYR A 12 -6.92 -6.85 7.72
N GLU A 13 -8.23 -6.66 7.66
CA GLU A 13 -9.13 -7.46 6.84
C GLU A 13 -9.06 -6.98 5.38
N LEU A 14 -8.54 -7.81 4.47
CA LEU A 14 -8.35 -7.43 3.06
C LEU A 14 -9.67 -7.49 2.29
N LEU A 15 -10.19 -6.33 1.89
CA LEU A 15 -11.51 -6.21 1.26
C LEU A 15 -11.46 -6.32 -0.26
N THR A 16 -10.76 -5.40 -0.93
CA THR A 16 -10.80 -5.29 -2.40
C THR A 16 -9.42 -4.94 -2.95
N LEU A 17 -8.98 -5.66 -3.98
CA LEU A 17 -7.73 -5.36 -4.67
C LEU A 17 -7.84 -4.00 -5.41
N ILE A 18 -6.93 -3.08 -5.12
CA ILE A 18 -6.87 -1.73 -5.74
C ILE A 18 -5.89 -1.75 -6.91
N ALA A 19 -4.71 -2.37 -6.72
CA ALA A 19 -3.66 -2.40 -7.72
C ALA A 19 -2.81 -3.66 -7.60
N SER A 20 -2.20 -4.06 -8.71
CA SER A 20 -1.22 -5.14 -8.80
C SER A 20 -0.02 -4.66 -9.59
N GLY A 21 1.18 -4.99 -9.13
CA GLY A 21 2.43 -4.65 -9.79
C GLY A 21 3.48 -5.75 -9.60
N GLY A 22 4.71 -5.45 -10.02
CA GLY A 22 5.84 -6.39 -9.92
C GLY A 22 6.10 -6.81 -8.47
N MET A 23 6.31 -5.85 -7.58
CA MET A 23 6.69 -6.12 -6.18
C MET A 23 5.56 -6.69 -5.30
N GLY A 24 4.28 -6.61 -5.73
CA GLY A 24 3.17 -6.95 -4.84
C GLY A 24 1.82 -6.45 -5.30
N GLN A 25 0.87 -6.55 -4.37
CA GLN A 25 -0.52 -6.14 -4.53
C GLN A 25 -0.88 -5.08 -3.49
N VAL A 26 -1.73 -4.13 -3.87
CA VAL A 26 -2.28 -3.13 -2.96
C VAL A 26 -3.77 -3.39 -2.80
N TRP A 27 -4.20 -3.56 -1.56
CA TRP A 27 -5.58 -3.86 -1.17
C TRP A 27 -6.17 -2.69 -0.40
N ARG A 28 -7.46 -2.43 -0.59
CA ARG A 28 -8.27 -1.76 0.43
C ARG A 28 -8.49 -2.76 1.54
N ALA A 29 -8.19 -2.37 2.77
CA ALA A 29 -8.42 -3.20 3.93
C ALA A 29 -9.15 -2.42 5.03
N ARG A 30 -9.81 -3.13 5.94
CA ARG A 30 -10.32 -2.55 7.19
C ARG A 30 -9.33 -2.84 8.31
N ASP A 31 -8.84 -1.78 8.96
CA ASP A 31 -8.19 -1.92 10.27
C ASP A 31 -9.26 -2.26 11.30
N THR A 32 -9.29 -3.51 11.75
CA THR A 32 -10.33 -4.03 12.66
C THR A 32 -10.23 -3.46 14.07
N VAL A 33 -9.06 -2.93 14.46
CA VAL A 33 -8.84 -2.33 15.79
C VAL A 33 -9.31 -0.89 15.81
N LEU A 34 -8.96 -0.10 14.78
CA LEU A 34 -9.31 1.32 14.70
C LEU A 34 -10.59 1.61 13.92
N GLY A 35 -11.17 0.61 13.25
CA GLY A 35 -12.44 0.73 12.53
C GLY A 35 -12.37 1.57 11.25
N ARG A 36 -11.18 1.82 10.68
CA ARG A 36 -10.98 2.66 9.47
C ARG A 36 -10.51 1.87 8.26
N ASP A 37 -10.86 2.33 7.07
CA ASP A 37 -10.30 1.78 5.83
C ASP A 37 -8.88 2.30 5.58
N VAL A 38 -8.00 1.42 5.13
CA VAL A 38 -6.58 1.67 4.84
C VAL A 38 -6.19 1.04 3.51
N ALA A 39 -5.07 1.48 2.93
CA ALA A 39 -4.43 0.78 1.82
C ALA A 39 -3.31 -0.11 2.37
N VAL A 40 -3.27 -1.38 1.95
CA VAL A 40 -2.27 -2.37 2.39
C VAL A 40 -1.52 -2.89 1.19
N LYS A 41 -0.22 -2.58 1.10
CA LYS A 41 0.67 -3.14 0.08
C LYS A 41 1.29 -4.42 0.62
N VAL A 42 0.92 -5.56 0.05
CA VAL A 42 1.45 -6.88 0.40
C VAL A 42 2.48 -7.28 -0.65
N LEU A 43 3.71 -7.62 -0.22
CA LEU A 43 4.75 -8.13 -1.10
C LEU A 43 4.46 -9.57 -1.54
N ARG A 44 4.88 -9.93 -2.74
CA ARG A 44 4.86 -11.34 -3.18
C ARG A 44 5.87 -12.16 -2.37
N SER A 45 5.54 -13.42 -2.10
CA SER A 45 6.40 -14.34 -1.34
C SER A 45 7.78 -14.56 -1.97
N GLU A 46 7.90 -14.42 -3.29
CA GLU A 46 9.19 -14.47 -4.02
C GLU A 46 10.20 -13.42 -3.54
N TYR A 47 9.72 -12.28 -3.02
CA TYR A 47 10.56 -11.20 -2.50
C TYR A 47 10.81 -11.31 -1.00
N THR A 48 10.02 -12.10 -0.27
CA THR A 48 10.19 -12.29 1.17
C THR A 48 11.21 -13.37 1.50
N THR A 49 11.56 -14.23 0.54
CA THR A 49 12.68 -15.17 0.68
C THR A 49 14.06 -14.50 0.52
N ASP A 50 14.12 -13.28 -0.02
CA ASP A 50 15.35 -12.48 -0.09
C ASP A 50 15.46 -11.55 1.14
N ALA A 51 16.28 -11.95 2.10
CA ALA A 51 16.55 -11.19 3.32
C ALA A 51 17.07 -9.76 3.04
N THR A 52 17.78 -9.55 1.93
CA THR A 52 18.29 -8.22 1.55
C THR A 52 17.14 -7.33 1.10
N PHE A 53 16.20 -7.88 0.33
CA PHE A 53 15.02 -7.15 -0.12
C PHE A 53 14.11 -6.78 1.06
N LEU A 54 13.85 -7.73 1.96
CA LEU A 54 13.10 -7.47 3.19
C LEU A 54 13.74 -6.39 4.07
N ALA A 55 15.06 -6.44 4.23
CA ALA A 55 15.78 -5.43 5.01
C ALA A 55 15.63 -4.03 4.38
N ARG A 56 15.73 -3.92 3.05
CA ARG A 56 15.49 -2.64 2.34
C ARG A 56 14.06 -2.17 2.47
N PHE A 57 13.10 -3.07 2.33
CA PHE A 57 11.68 -2.75 2.45
C PHE A 57 11.33 -2.24 3.86
N ARG A 58 11.88 -2.90 4.89
CA ARG A 58 11.76 -2.46 6.29
C ARG A 58 12.42 -1.09 6.52
N ALA A 59 13.63 -0.90 5.98
CA ALA A 59 14.33 0.37 6.10
C ALA A 59 13.56 1.52 5.43
N GLU A 60 12.97 1.27 4.25
CA GLU A 60 12.14 2.27 3.57
C GLU A 60 10.87 2.59 4.37
N ALA A 61 10.22 1.59 4.97
CA ALA A 61 9.12 1.80 5.91
C ALA A 61 9.54 2.73 7.07
N GLN A 62 10.68 2.45 7.70
CA GLN A 62 11.20 3.24 8.82
C GLN A 62 11.54 4.67 8.41
N HIS A 63 12.18 4.86 7.26
CA HIS A 63 12.51 6.19 6.76
C HIS A 63 11.26 7.00 6.40
N SER A 64 10.25 6.36 5.81
CA SER A 64 9.00 7.03 5.44
C SER A 64 8.04 7.23 6.61
N ALA A 65 8.13 6.47 7.69
CA ALA A 65 7.23 6.58 8.85
C ALA A 65 7.26 7.96 9.53
N GLY A 66 8.38 8.69 9.42
CA GLY A 66 8.53 10.05 9.95
C GLY A 66 7.97 11.15 9.06
N LEU A 67 7.56 10.83 7.82
CA LEU A 67 7.07 11.82 6.86
C LEU A 67 5.58 12.08 7.07
N VAL A 68 5.26 13.27 7.57
CA VAL A 68 3.88 13.74 7.73
C VAL A 68 3.71 15.00 6.90
N HIS A 69 3.05 14.86 5.75
CA HIS A 69 2.82 15.98 4.84
C HIS A 69 1.52 15.80 4.04
N PRO A 70 0.74 16.85 3.77
CA PRO A 70 -0.54 16.71 3.05
C PRO A 70 -0.43 16.16 1.62
N GLN A 71 0.76 16.19 1.00
CA GLN A 71 1.01 15.62 -0.33
C GLN A 71 1.70 14.24 -0.29
N ILE A 72 1.95 13.68 0.89
CA ILE A 72 2.53 12.33 1.05
C ILE A 72 1.49 11.45 1.73
N ALA A 73 1.16 10.31 1.12
CA ALA A 73 0.28 9.32 1.74
C ALA A 73 0.94 8.80 3.03
N THR A 74 0.24 8.97 4.15
CA THR A 74 0.82 8.65 5.47
C THR A 74 1.05 7.15 5.61
N LEU A 75 2.23 6.73 6.05
CA LEU A 75 2.48 5.35 6.45
C LEU A 75 2.01 5.16 7.91
N PHE A 76 1.11 4.20 8.13
CA PHE A 76 0.57 3.92 9.46
C PHE A 76 1.25 2.76 10.16
N ASP A 77 1.66 1.73 9.42
CA ASP A 77 2.19 0.51 10.00
C ASP A 77 3.04 -0.28 9.02
N TYR A 78 3.87 -1.15 9.56
CA TYR A 78 4.62 -2.17 8.84
C TYR A 78 4.49 -3.48 9.60
N GLY A 79 4.34 -4.58 8.87
CA GLY A 79 4.34 -5.89 9.50
C GLY A 79 4.79 -7.01 8.58
N GLU A 80 5.02 -8.15 9.21
CA GLU A 80 5.38 -9.40 8.58
C GLU A 80 4.47 -10.50 9.13
N VAL A 81 4.16 -11.49 8.30
CA VAL A 81 3.45 -12.71 8.70
C VAL A 81 4.40 -13.86 8.43
N LEU A 82 4.78 -14.57 9.48
CA LEU A 82 5.71 -15.69 9.35
C LEU A 82 5.00 -16.91 8.71
N PRO A 83 5.76 -17.86 8.11
CA PRO A 83 5.19 -19.03 7.45
C PRO A 83 4.20 -19.83 8.31
N ASP A 84 4.45 -19.95 9.61
CA ASP A 84 3.62 -20.66 10.59
C ASP A 84 2.31 -19.92 10.93
N GLU A 85 2.27 -18.61 10.74
CA GLU A 85 1.08 -17.78 10.94
C GLU A 85 0.23 -17.64 9.66
N SER A 86 0.83 -17.95 8.50
CA SER A 86 0.18 -17.85 7.20
C SER A 86 -0.59 -19.14 6.88
N PRO A 87 -1.89 -19.06 6.51
CA PRO A 87 -2.65 -20.23 6.07
C PRO A 87 -2.03 -20.97 4.87
N ARG A 88 -1.13 -20.31 4.14
CA ARG A 88 -0.44 -20.85 2.96
C ARG A 88 1.00 -21.27 3.23
N GLY A 89 1.51 -21.13 4.45
CA GLY A 89 2.91 -21.44 4.75
C GLY A 89 3.89 -20.41 4.18
N GLU A 90 3.43 -19.21 3.84
CA GLU A 90 4.24 -18.18 3.16
C GLU A 90 4.66 -17.08 4.14
N HIS A 91 5.93 -16.67 4.09
CA HIS A 91 6.36 -15.42 4.72
C HIS A 91 5.84 -14.25 3.89
N LEU A 92 5.08 -13.34 4.52
CA LEU A 92 4.58 -12.14 3.88
C LEU A 92 5.13 -10.90 4.60
N ALA A 93 5.34 -9.82 3.85
CA ALA A 93 5.65 -8.51 4.39
C ALA A 93 4.69 -7.48 3.80
N TYR A 94 4.26 -6.52 4.61
CA TYR A 94 3.25 -5.56 4.21
C TYR A 94 3.45 -4.17 4.80
N LEU A 95 2.97 -3.16 4.07
CA LEU A 95 2.88 -1.77 4.50
C LEU A 95 1.42 -1.36 4.59
N VAL A 96 1.07 -0.65 5.66
CA VAL A 96 -0.26 -0.08 5.86
C VAL A 96 -0.13 1.43 5.72
N MET A 97 -0.89 2.00 4.79
CA MET A 97 -0.82 3.40 4.45
C MET A 97 -2.22 4.01 4.33
N GLU A 98 -2.24 5.33 4.28
CA GLU A 98 -3.43 6.12 3.99
C GLU A 98 -4.12 5.63 2.72
N LEU A 99 -5.43 5.40 2.82
CA LEU A 99 -6.26 5.14 1.66
C LEU A 99 -6.67 6.47 1.03
N VAL A 100 -5.87 6.95 0.08
CA VAL A 100 -6.17 8.17 -0.67
C VAL A 100 -7.43 7.96 -1.52
N ARG A 101 -8.49 8.72 -1.23
CA ARG A 101 -9.73 8.68 -2.00
C ARG A 101 -9.57 9.51 -3.27
N GLY A 102 -9.54 8.83 -4.41
CA GLY A 102 -9.46 9.51 -5.70
C GLY A 102 -9.05 8.57 -6.82
N GLU A 103 -8.76 9.17 -7.96
CA GLU A 103 -8.23 8.50 -9.13
C GLU A 103 -6.72 8.66 -9.21
N SER A 104 -5.99 7.60 -9.58
CA SER A 104 -4.56 7.70 -9.83
C SER A 104 -4.27 8.54 -11.07
N LEU A 105 -3.18 9.30 -11.06
CA LEU A 105 -2.77 10.10 -12.22
C LEU A 105 -2.61 9.24 -13.49
N SER A 106 -2.19 7.98 -13.35
CA SER A 106 -2.07 7.07 -14.49
C SER A 106 -3.43 6.67 -15.08
N ALA A 107 -4.47 6.48 -14.24
CA ALA A 107 -5.83 6.22 -14.71
C ALA A 107 -6.42 7.45 -15.41
N LEU A 108 -6.22 8.63 -14.81
CA LEU A 108 -6.60 9.91 -15.39
C LEU A 108 -5.96 10.11 -16.78
N LEU A 109 -4.64 9.87 -16.89
CA LEU A 109 -3.92 10.01 -18.16
C LEU A 109 -4.31 8.97 -19.21
N ARG A 110 -4.66 7.74 -18.82
CA ARG A 110 -5.22 6.76 -19.77
C ARG A 110 -6.55 7.24 -20.36
N ARG A 111 -7.41 7.86 -19.54
CA ARG A 111 -8.70 8.40 -19.97
C ARG A 111 -8.55 9.67 -20.82
N GLU A 112 -7.77 10.64 -20.36
CA GLU A 112 -7.70 11.98 -20.96
C GLU A 112 -6.57 12.15 -21.99
N ARG A 113 -5.62 11.21 -22.06
CA ARG A 113 -4.41 11.20 -22.92
C ARG A 113 -3.40 12.31 -22.63
N ARG A 114 -3.86 13.50 -22.28
CA ARG A 114 -3.07 14.66 -21.90
C ARG A 114 -3.85 15.55 -20.94
N LEU A 115 -3.14 16.26 -20.07
CA LEU A 115 -3.73 17.28 -19.22
C LEU A 115 -3.51 18.67 -19.84
N PRO A 116 -4.47 19.60 -19.70
CA PRO A 116 -4.23 21.01 -19.90
C PRO A 116 -3.01 21.50 -19.09
N ALA A 117 -2.27 22.46 -19.62
CA ALA A 117 -0.98 22.89 -19.06
C ALA A 117 -1.10 23.41 -17.62
N ASP A 118 -2.16 24.16 -17.32
CA ASP A 118 -2.50 24.65 -15.99
C ASP A 118 -2.73 23.51 -14.99
N ARG A 119 -3.47 22.47 -15.36
CA ARG A 119 -3.70 21.29 -14.51
C ARG A 119 -2.41 20.49 -14.31
N ALA A 120 -1.62 20.32 -15.36
CA ALA A 120 -0.33 19.64 -15.26
C ALA A 120 0.62 20.37 -14.30
N LEU A 121 0.74 21.69 -14.42
CA LEU A 121 1.54 22.52 -13.52
C LEU A 121 1.04 22.46 -12.07
N ALA A 122 -0.27 22.43 -11.86
CA ALA A 122 -0.85 22.30 -10.52
C ALA A 122 -0.46 20.96 -9.86
N VAL A 123 -0.54 19.85 -10.61
CA VAL A 123 -0.11 18.52 -10.13
C VAL A 123 1.39 18.51 -9.83
N LEU A 124 2.22 19.01 -10.75
CA LEU A 124 3.68 19.05 -10.58
C LEU A 124 4.07 19.86 -9.34
N ARG A 125 3.43 21.01 -9.11
CA ARG A 125 3.69 21.84 -7.93
C ARG A 125 3.37 21.11 -6.63
N GLN A 126 2.28 20.35 -6.59
CA GLN A 126 1.91 19.55 -5.42
C GLN A 126 2.90 18.40 -5.20
N CYS A 127 3.29 17.70 -6.27
CA CYS A 127 4.29 16.63 -6.19
C CYS A 127 5.66 17.13 -5.72
N ALA A 128 6.08 18.33 -6.12
CA ALA A 128 7.36 18.90 -5.71
C ALA A 128 7.36 19.47 -4.28
N ALA A 129 6.18 19.75 -3.73
CA ALA A 129 6.04 20.26 -2.37
C ALA A 129 6.02 19.14 -1.32
N GLY A 130 5.66 17.91 -1.71
CA GLY A 130 5.77 16.72 -0.88
C GLY A 130 7.18 16.18 -0.88
#